data_AF-A0A933HNF6-F1
#
_entry.id   AF-A0A933HNF6-F1
#
_cell.length_a   1.000
_cell.length_b   1.000
_cell.length_c   1.000
_cell.angle_alpha   90.00
_cell.angle_beta   90.00
_cell.angle_gamma   90.00
#
_symmetry.space_group_name_H-M   'P 1'
#
loop_
_entity.id
_entity.type
_entity.pdbx_description
1 polymer ?
#
loop_
_entity_poly.entity_id
_entity_poly.type
_entity_poly.pdbx_seq_one_letter_code
_entity_poly.pdbx_strand_id
1 'polypeptide(L)'
;MMILERINTAPVQDAIETLTDAEKNGLDELARKSALQHYERLSYETLPLRADTKDAFLKDWQHREPREMWKHAPENANVGIRCGGARRLAIVDADNKNEPRTSERVANFFAGLGLHENDYPQVATPNAGQHFYIALADERAGAYCQLSPEMGSGEFRYGRGAYVAAPPSQIGERNYILASGDFGKLPRVALSDLRPILASENTTPQSARLFPIASVPTPSRRALALLRGEGMERYHSRSEGEQAIITSLVNSGFEFDAILTLFLQHPRAGKFAELSAKNPKNALRWLRHSFENAQKWTRTHEGNARQLARAAREWAPSHQWTGRTGAIDCAVFLAHAEIAYRAGRIVYAASCRDVAELAGVGFRTSIRATHRLRELGLIVLEQEATFNLAATFRLVFTDTLSKYINVRECVNKNSAAHDVFRYAGLGKVALAVWNALQSDALTAREIIAKTGRSRYAVNRALERMFQLQMVGMDLTAQGETWYALENVDLNEIARHIGTYGKGVRQRAEHERQRAARRKWSTETRPPKRKRGKQ
;
A
#
# COMPACT_ATOMS: atom_id res chain seq x y z
N MET A 1 45.20 -1.95 -13.98
CA MET A 1 44.67 -0.68 -14.54
C MET A 1 45.36 -0.28 -15.86
N MET A 2 45.87 -1.21 -16.69
CA MET A 2 46.37 -0.86 -18.05
C MET A 2 45.94 -1.86 -19.16
N ILE A 3 45.19 -2.93 -18.85
CA ILE A 3 44.67 -3.85 -19.88
C ILE A 3 43.21 -3.52 -20.25
N LEU A 4 42.46 -2.85 -19.37
CA LEU A 4 41.05 -2.51 -19.62
C LEU A 4 40.83 -1.15 -20.29
N GLU A 5 41.85 -0.28 -20.40
CA GLU A 5 41.77 0.99 -21.16
C GLU A 5 42.06 0.84 -22.66
N ARG A 6 42.26 -0.38 -23.17
CA ARG A 6 42.52 -0.65 -24.60
C ARG A 6 41.38 -1.36 -25.34
N ILE A 7 40.22 -1.56 -24.73
CA ILE A 7 39.10 -2.28 -25.36
C ILE A 7 38.04 -1.29 -25.86
N ASN A 8 38.45 -0.31 -26.65
CA ASN A 8 37.49 0.54 -27.37
C ASN A 8 38.02 1.11 -28.70
N THR A 9 38.69 0.27 -29.50
CA THR A 9 38.92 0.52 -30.93
C THR A 9 38.79 -0.79 -31.73
N ALA A 10 38.32 -0.68 -32.97
CA ALA A 10 37.90 -1.80 -33.84
C ALA A 10 38.95 -2.90 -34.16
N PRO A 11 40.29 -2.75 -34.03
CA PRO A 11 41.20 -3.82 -34.49
C PRO A 11 41.48 -4.92 -33.45
N VAL A 12 40.79 -4.96 -32.30
CA VAL A 12 40.94 -6.05 -31.30
C VAL A 12 39.97 -7.20 -31.54
N GLN A 13 38.84 -6.96 -32.21
CA GLN A 13 37.82 -7.99 -32.47
C GLN A 13 38.38 -9.13 -33.35
N ASP A 14 39.15 -8.79 -34.39
CA ASP A 14 39.75 -9.75 -35.33
C ASP A 14 40.81 -10.65 -34.66
N ALA A 15 41.48 -10.18 -33.61
CA ALA A 15 42.50 -10.97 -32.90
C ALA A 15 41.90 -12.00 -31.92
N ILE A 16 40.66 -11.78 -31.45
CA ILE A 16 39.96 -12.69 -30.53
C ILE A 16 39.34 -13.87 -31.28
N GLU A 17 38.92 -13.68 -32.54
CA GLU A 17 38.36 -14.75 -33.35
C GLU A 17 39.36 -15.88 -33.66
N THR A 18 40.67 -15.56 -33.72
CA THR A 18 41.74 -16.53 -33.99
C THR A 18 42.19 -17.41 -32.81
N LEU A 19 41.61 -17.25 -31.62
CA LEU A 19 41.96 -18.04 -30.42
C LEU A 19 41.26 -19.42 -30.41
N THR A 20 41.93 -20.45 -29.87
CA THR A 20 41.32 -21.78 -29.68
C THR A 20 40.30 -21.78 -28.53
N ASP A 21 39.34 -22.72 -28.53
CA ASP A 21 38.28 -22.78 -27.51
C ASP A 21 38.83 -22.95 -26.08
N ALA A 22 39.95 -23.66 -25.92
CA ALA A 22 40.62 -23.83 -24.63
C ALA A 22 41.22 -22.51 -24.10
N GLU A 23 41.78 -21.69 -24.99
CA GLU A 23 42.35 -20.38 -24.65
C GLU A 23 41.23 -19.36 -24.35
N LYS A 24 40.12 -19.40 -25.10
CA LYS A 24 38.92 -18.60 -24.82
C LYS A 24 38.32 -18.95 -23.45
N ASN A 25 38.18 -20.24 -23.14
CA ASN A 25 37.70 -20.71 -21.83
C ASN A 25 38.62 -20.29 -20.67
N GLY A 26 39.94 -20.32 -20.85
CA GLY A 26 40.90 -19.87 -19.84
C GLY A 26 40.85 -18.36 -19.57
N LEU A 27 40.60 -17.55 -20.61
CA LEU A 27 40.41 -16.11 -20.48
C LEU A 27 39.08 -15.76 -19.78
N ASP A 28 38.00 -16.49 -20.09
CA ASP A 28 36.69 -16.31 -19.45
C ASP A 28 36.72 -16.70 -17.97
N GLU A 29 37.44 -17.78 -17.63
CA GLU A 29 37.64 -18.19 -16.23
C GLU A 29 38.44 -17.15 -15.44
N LEU A 30 39.51 -16.59 -16.04
CA LEU A 30 40.32 -15.54 -15.42
C LEU A 30 39.53 -14.23 -15.24
N ALA A 31 38.74 -13.85 -16.25
CA ALA A 31 37.85 -12.69 -16.18
C ALA A 31 36.78 -12.87 -15.08
N ARG A 32 36.21 -14.07 -14.95
CA ARG A 32 35.25 -14.41 -13.89
C ARG A 32 35.87 -14.34 -12.51
N LYS A 33 37.03 -14.99 -12.29
CA LYS A 33 37.75 -14.96 -11.01
C LYS A 33 38.11 -13.53 -10.60
N SER A 34 38.60 -12.73 -11.56
CA SER A 34 38.90 -11.30 -11.35
C SER A 34 37.64 -10.50 -10.99
N ALA A 35 36.52 -10.74 -11.67
CA ALA A 35 35.25 -10.08 -11.38
C ALA A 35 34.71 -10.45 -9.98
N LEU A 36 34.78 -11.73 -9.59
CA LEU A 36 34.36 -12.17 -8.25
C LEU A 36 35.19 -11.51 -7.15
N GLN A 37 36.51 -11.45 -7.32
CA GLN A 37 37.40 -10.75 -6.38
C GLN A 37 37.08 -9.25 -6.33
N HIS A 38 36.79 -8.63 -7.47
CA HIS A 38 36.41 -7.23 -7.54
C HIS A 38 35.10 -6.96 -6.79
N TYR A 39 34.06 -7.76 -7.01
CA TYR A 39 32.78 -7.65 -6.32
C TYR A 39 32.91 -7.93 -4.82
N GLU A 40 33.65 -8.95 -4.42
CA GLU A 40 33.90 -9.27 -3.01
C GLU A 40 34.62 -8.11 -2.30
N ARG A 41 35.65 -7.53 -2.92
CA ARG A 41 36.38 -6.36 -2.38
C ARG A 41 35.46 -5.16 -2.18
N LEU A 42 34.49 -4.98 -3.06
CA LEU A 42 33.48 -3.93 -2.95
C LEU A 42 32.33 -4.31 -1.99
N SER A 43 32.36 -5.51 -1.40
CA SER A 43 31.33 -6.04 -0.50
C SER A 43 29.98 -6.33 -1.17
N TYR A 44 29.99 -6.69 -2.45
CA TYR A 44 28.82 -7.28 -3.10
C TYR A 44 28.69 -8.76 -2.74
N GLU A 45 27.44 -9.18 -2.50
CA GLU A 45 27.13 -10.57 -2.25
C GLU A 45 26.87 -11.29 -3.58
N THR A 46 27.87 -12.01 -4.08
CA THR A 46 27.75 -12.77 -5.34
C THR A 46 27.20 -14.17 -5.12
N LEU A 47 26.61 -14.74 -6.16
CA LEU A 47 26.15 -16.13 -6.20
C LEU A 47 26.40 -16.77 -7.56
N PRO A 48 26.66 -18.08 -7.64
CA PRO A 48 26.77 -18.79 -8.90
C PRO A 48 25.40 -19.00 -9.54
N LEU A 49 25.32 -18.71 -10.83
CA LEU A 49 24.20 -19.03 -11.70
C LEU A 49 24.58 -20.19 -12.61
N ARG A 50 23.60 -20.98 -13.07
CA ARG A 50 23.84 -22.04 -14.04
C ARG A 50 24.39 -21.44 -15.33
N ALA A 51 25.36 -22.12 -15.93
CA ALA A 51 25.96 -21.73 -17.20
C ALA A 51 24.87 -21.44 -18.23
N ASP A 52 25.06 -20.39 -19.01
CA ASP A 52 24.17 -19.95 -20.10
C ASP A 52 22.74 -19.56 -19.69
N THR A 53 22.48 -19.39 -18.39
CA THR A 53 21.15 -19.01 -17.89
C THR A 53 21.24 -17.90 -16.84
N LYS A 54 20.06 -17.44 -16.39
CA LYS A 54 19.91 -16.52 -15.24
C LYS A 54 19.56 -17.26 -13.94
N ASP A 55 19.51 -18.58 -13.94
CA ASP A 55 18.97 -19.34 -12.82
C ASP A 55 20.05 -19.60 -11.76
N ALA A 56 19.71 -19.37 -10.49
CA ALA A 56 20.62 -19.68 -9.39
C ALA A 56 21.02 -21.16 -9.42
N PHE A 57 22.32 -21.43 -9.25
CA PHE A 57 22.84 -22.80 -9.26
C PHE A 57 22.34 -23.60 -8.05
N LEU A 58 22.35 -22.96 -6.88
CA LEU A 58 21.92 -23.55 -5.61
C LEU A 58 20.51 -23.11 -5.22
N LYS A 59 19.80 -24.02 -4.54
CA LYS A 59 18.54 -23.70 -3.83
C LYS A 59 18.85 -22.96 -2.52
N ASP A 60 17.87 -22.21 -2.02
CA ASP A 60 17.95 -21.40 -0.80
C ASP A 60 19.09 -20.38 -0.80
N TRP A 61 19.50 -19.95 -2.00
CA TRP A 61 20.58 -19.00 -2.20
C TRP A 61 20.36 -17.66 -1.46
N GLN A 62 19.12 -17.32 -1.09
CA GLN A 62 18.76 -16.11 -0.34
C GLN A 62 19.41 -16.06 1.06
N HIS A 63 19.66 -17.24 1.65
CA HIS A 63 20.10 -17.39 3.04
C HIS A 63 21.54 -17.89 3.18
N ARG A 64 22.23 -18.17 2.07
CA ARG A 64 23.60 -18.70 2.07
C ARG A 64 24.64 -17.60 1.91
N GLU A 65 25.83 -17.81 2.46
CA GLU A 65 26.92 -16.88 2.28
C GLU A 65 27.63 -17.08 0.93
N PRO A 66 28.09 -16.00 0.25
CA PRO A 66 28.71 -16.08 -1.08
C PRO A 66 29.81 -17.12 -1.19
N ARG A 67 30.75 -17.14 -0.22
CA ARG A 67 31.88 -18.07 -0.21
C ARG A 67 31.44 -19.53 -0.17
N GLU A 68 30.37 -19.83 0.54
CA GLU A 68 29.83 -21.20 0.61
C GLU A 68 29.18 -21.59 -0.72
N MET A 69 28.48 -20.66 -1.35
CA MET A 69 27.83 -20.94 -2.63
C MET A 69 28.86 -21.21 -3.73
N TRP A 70 29.95 -20.44 -3.78
CA TRP A 70 30.98 -20.58 -4.81
C TRP A 70 31.84 -21.85 -4.67
N LYS A 71 31.91 -22.49 -3.49
CA LYS A 71 32.60 -23.79 -3.32
C LYS A 71 32.04 -24.89 -4.22
N HIS A 72 30.75 -24.81 -4.55
CA HIS A 72 30.03 -25.82 -5.32
C HIS A 72 29.75 -25.39 -6.76
N ALA A 73 30.21 -24.21 -7.16
CA ALA A 73 29.91 -23.65 -8.47
C ALA A 73 30.69 -24.37 -9.58
N PRO A 74 30.06 -24.67 -10.73
CA PRO A 74 30.80 -25.15 -11.89
C PRO A 74 31.74 -24.06 -12.43
N GLU A 75 32.79 -24.48 -13.15
CA GLU A 75 33.82 -23.56 -13.66
C GLU A 75 33.26 -22.53 -14.65
N ASN A 76 32.24 -22.92 -15.42
CA ASN A 76 31.52 -22.07 -16.38
C ASN A 76 30.27 -21.40 -15.78
N ALA A 77 30.13 -21.34 -14.45
CA ALA A 77 29.00 -20.67 -13.81
C ALA A 77 28.96 -19.18 -14.16
N ASN A 78 27.76 -18.69 -14.51
CA ASN A 78 27.50 -17.26 -14.58
C ASN A 78 27.54 -16.64 -13.18
N VAL A 79 27.76 -15.33 -13.12
CA VAL A 79 27.85 -14.55 -11.89
C VAL A 79 26.54 -13.80 -11.64
N GLY A 80 25.87 -14.12 -10.54
CA GLY A 80 24.77 -13.34 -9.99
C GLY A 80 25.25 -12.39 -8.89
N ILE A 81 24.59 -11.25 -8.75
CA ILE A 81 24.72 -10.36 -7.59
C ILE A 81 23.38 -10.31 -6.87
N ARG A 82 23.38 -10.70 -5.59
CA ARG A 82 22.22 -10.64 -4.71
C ARG A 82 21.97 -9.19 -4.27
N CYS A 83 20.71 -8.79 -4.29
CA CYS A 83 20.27 -7.48 -3.80
C CYS A 83 20.27 -7.45 -2.25
N GLY A 84 20.22 -6.26 -1.66
CA GLY A 84 20.33 -6.04 -0.22
C GLY A 84 21.78 -6.15 0.28
N GLY A 85 21.98 -6.89 1.37
CA GLY A 85 23.28 -7.06 2.02
C GLY A 85 23.84 -5.77 2.62
N ALA A 86 25.14 -5.79 2.99
CA ALA A 86 25.81 -4.65 3.61
C ALA A 86 25.77 -3.36 2.76
N ARG A 87 25.71 -3.50 1.43
CA ARG A 87 25.60 -2.36 0.50
C ARG A 87 24.18 -1.84 0.31
N ARG A 88 23.17 -2.51 0.88
CA ARG A 88 21.73 -2.22 0.68
C ARG A 88 21.39 -2.12 -0.81
N LEU A 89 21.95 -3.02 -1.61
CA LEU A 89 21.86 -2.95 -3.06
C LEU A 89 20.42 -3.08 -3.54
N ALA A 90 20.02 -2.21 -4.46
CA ALA A 90 18.82 -2.38 -5.25
C ALA A 90 19.12 -2.10 -6.72
N ILE A 91 18.32 -2.70 -7.60
CA ILE A 91 18.57 -2.72 -9.03
C ILE A 91 17.25 -2.47 -9.75
N VAL A 92 17.23 -1.48 -10.63
CA VAL A 92 16.14 -1.32 -11.60
C VAL A 92 16.52 -2.11 -12.86
N ASP A 93 15.83 -3.21 -13.12
CA ASP A 93 15.95 -4.02 -14.34
C ASP A 93 14.92 -3.53 -15.36
N ALA A 94 15.38 -2.82 -16.38
CA ALA A 94 14.55 -2.25 -17.44
C ALA A 94 14.63 -3.10 -18.71
N ASP A 95 13.52 -3.70 -19.11
CA ASP A 95 13.43 -4.63 -20.24
C ASP A 95 12.89 -3.95 -21.52
N ASN A 96 13.82 -3.57 -22.40
CA ASN A 96 13.47 -2.95 -23.67
C ASN A 96 12.95 -3.92 -24.73
N LYS A 97 13.15 -5.24 -24.56
CA LYS A 97 12.65 -6.23 -25.53
C LYS A 97 11.13 -6.27 -25.52
N ASN A 98 10.55 -6.17 -24.33
CA ASN A 98 9.11 -6.22 -24.12
C ASN A 98 8.46 -4.85 -24.33
N GLU A 99 9.11 -3.76 -23.93
CA GLU A 99 8.65 -2.40 -24.18
C GLU A 99 9.86 -1.49 -24.52
N PRO A 100 10.01 -1.06 -25.77
CA PRO A 100 11.15 -0.25 -26.17
C PRO A 100 11.31 1.04 -25.36
N ARG A 101 12.57 1.43 -25.13
CA ARG A 101 12.97 2.66 -24.43
C ARG A 101 12.65 2.71 -22.93
N THR A 102 12.30 1.60 -22.31
CA THR A 102 12.15 1.50 -20.84
C THR A 102 13.43 1.99 -20.15
N SER A 103 14.61 1.55 -20.59
CA SER A 103 15.88 1.95 -19.97
C SER A 103 16.17 3.45 -20.10
N GLU A 104 15.83 4.07 -21.24
CA GLU A 104 15.97 5.52 -21.42
C GLU A 104 15.09 6.30 -20.44
N ARG A 105 13.86 5.83 -20.20
CA ARG A 105 12.96 6.45 -19.21
C ARG A 105 13.52 6.33 -17.80
N VAL A 106 14.05 5.17 -17.43
CA VAL A 106 14.70 4.96 -16.12
C VAL A 106 15.90 5.89 -15.96
N ALA A 107 16.77 6.00 -16.97
CA ALA A 107 17.90 6.93 -16.95
C ALA A 107 17.46 8.39 -16.80
N ASN A 108 16.46 8.83 -17.56
CA ASN A 108 15.90 10.19 -17.46
C ASN A 108 15.28 10.46 -16.09
N PHE A 109 14.64 9.45 -15.50
CA PHE A 109 14.09 9.56 -14.15
C PHE A 109 15.20 9.78 -13.11
N PHE A 110 16.28 8.99 -13.17
CA PHE A 110 17.44 9.18 -12.30
C PHE A 110 18.12 10.53 -12.52
N ALA A 111 18.23 11.00 -13.76
CA ALA A 111 18.72 12.35 -14.05
C ALA A 111 17.84 13.43 -13.40
N GLY A 112 16.52 13.20 -13.34
CA GLY A 112 15.58 14.06 -12.61
C GLY A 112 15.78 14.07 -11.09
N LEU A 113 16.38 13.02 -10.53
CA LEU A 113 16.84 12.97 -9.13
C LEU A 113 18.26 13.56 -8.97
N GLY A 114 18.87 14.07 -10.04
CA GLY A 114 20.23 14.58 -10.06
C GLY A 114 21.31 13.48 -10.16
N LEU A 115 20.93 12.26 -10.54
CA LEU A 115 21.84 11.15 -10.79
C LEU A 115 22.02 10.96 -12.29
N HIS A 116 23.21 11.27 -12.79
CA HIS A 116 23.50 11.24 -14.21
C HIS A 116 24.27 9.97 -14.60
N GLU A 117 24.46 9.80 -15.90
CA GLU A 117 25.28 8.73 -16.43
C GLU A 117 26.68 8.76 -15.78
N ASN A 118 27.14 7.60 -15.31
CA ASN A 118 28.36 7.38 -14.51
C ASN A 118 28.28 7.63 -12.99
N ASP A 119 27.19 8.21 -12.46
CA ASP A 119 26.99 8.32 -11.01
C ASP A 119 26.59 6.99 -10.37
N TYR A 120 26.13 6.04 -11.18
CA TYR A 120 25.79 4.68 -10.83
C TYR A 120 26.26 3.70 -11.92
N PRO A 121 26.46 2.40 -11.60
CA PRO A 121 26.72 1.37 -12.58
C PRO A 121 25.47 1.09 -13.40
N GLN A 122 25.63 1.06 -14.72
CA GLN A 122 24.59 0.68 -15.66
C GLN A 122 25.09 -0.48 -16.51
N VAL A 123 24.37 -1.61 -16.48
CA VAL A 123 24.78 -2.84 -17.19
C VAL A 123 23.80 -3.12 -18.32
N ALA A 124 24.32 -3.25 -19.54
CA ALA A 124 23.55 -3.72 -20.69
C ALA A 124 23.29 -5.22 -20.56
N THR A 125 22.05 -5.63 -20.82
CA THR A 125 21.63 -7.03 -20.76
C THR A 125 21.58 -7.66 -22.15
N PRO A 126 21.68 -9.00 -22.26
CA PRO A 126 21.63 -9.73 -23.54
C PRO A 126 20.41 -9.45 -24.44
N ASN A 127 19.31 -8.96 -23.85
CA ASN A 127 18.05 -8.68 -24.55
C ASN A 127 17.83 -7.18 -24.81
N ALA A 128 18.90 -6.39 -24.91
CA ALA A 128 18.85 -4.93 -25.15
C ALA A 128 18.20 -4.10 -24.04
N GLY A 129 17.89 -4.71 -22.89
CA GLY A 129 17.52 -4.01 -21.66
C GLY A 129 18.76 -3.53 -20.88
N GLN A 130 18.53 -2.89 -19.74
CA GLN A 130 19.61 -2.39 -18.89
C GLN A 130 19.26 -2.54 -17.40
N HIS A 131 20.27 -2.86 -16.59
CA HIS A 131 20.19 -2.82 -15.13
C HIS A 131 20.83 -1.54 -14.60
N PHE A 132 20.17 -0.85 -13.67
CA PHE A 132 20.66 0.34 -13.00
C PHE A 132 20.88 0.05 -11.51
N TYR A 133 22.12 0.16 -11.03
CA TYR A 133 22.49 -0.26 -9.68
C TYR A 133 22.53 0.94 -8.72
N ILE A 134 21.83 0.85 -7.60
CA ILE A 134 21.78 1.90 -6.58
C ILE A 134 21.84 1.29 -5.18
N ALA A 135 22.15 2.08 -4.16
CA ALA A 135 21.98 1.68 -2.78
C ALA A 135 20.69 2.27 -2.22
N LEU A 136 19.89 1.50 -1.50
CA LEU A 136 18.77 2.06 -0.75
C LEU A 136 19.28 2.78 0.49
N ALA A 137 18.77 3.99 0.72
CA ALA A 137 19.05 4.75 1.94
C ALA A 137 18.64 3.95 3.19
N ASP A 138 17.48 3.29 3.12
CA ASP A 138 16.92 2.46 4.18
C ASP A 138 17.06 0.97 3.88
N GLU A 139 17.25 0.15 4.91
CA GLU A 139 17.26 -1.29 4.76
C GLU A 139 15.84 -1.81 4.52
N ARG A 140 15.67 -2.64 3.48
CA ARG A 140 14.37 -3.22 3.14
C ARG A 140 14.50 -4.71 2.81
N ALA A 141 13.74 -5.51 3.54
CA ALA A 141 13.51 -6.90 3.19
C ALA A 141 12.51 -6.97 2.02
N GLY A 142 12.71 -7.94 1.13
CA GLY A 142 11.86 -8.14 -0.04
C GLY A 142 12.61 -8.86 -1.15
N ALA A 143 11.98 -8.87 -2.33
CA ALA A 143 12.54 -9.44 -3.54
C ALA A 143 12.44 -8.45 -4.70
N TYR A 144 11.23 -8.19 -5.20
CA TYR A 144 11.05 -7.28 -6.33
C TYR A 144 9.63 -6.74 -6.40
N CYS A 145 9.48 -5.64 -7.14
CA CYS A 145 8.20 -5.21 -7.70
C CYS A 145 8.34 -4.89 -9.18
N GLN A 146 7.21 -4.84 -9.88
CA GLN A 146 7.20 -4.41 -11.28
C GLN A 146 7.46 -2.91 -11.39
N LEU A 147 8.07 -2.49 -12.49
CA LEU A 147 8.10 -1.08 -12.85
C LEU A 147 6.70 -0.63 -13.24
N SER A 148 6.44 0.64 -13.00
CA SER A 148 5.16 1.25 -13.35
C SER A 148 4.94 1.16 -14.87
N PRO A 149 3.69 1.00 -15.33
CA PRO A 149 3.40 0.93 -16.76
C PRO A 149 3.94 2.13 -17.55
N GLU A 150 4.07 3.30 -16.93
CA GLU A 150 4.60 4.53 -17.50
C GLU A 150 6.10 4.43 -17.79
N MET A 151 6.83 3.71 -16.95
CA MET A 151 8.26 3.48 -17.11
C MET A 151 8.55 2.40 -18.15
N GLY A 152 7.64 1.44 -18.30
CA GLY A 152 7.71 0.36 -19.28
C GLY A 152 7.86 -1.00 -18.61
N SER A 153 8.40 -1.97 -19.34
CA SER A 153 8.52 -3.35 -18.86
C SER A 153 9.78 -3.51 -18.02
N GLY A 154 9.68 -4.15 -16.86
CA GLY A 154 10.84 -4.42 -16.02
C GLY A 154 10.49 -4.49 -14.54
N GLU A 155 11.51 -4.66 -13.72
CA GLU A 155 11.37 -4.89 -12.29
C GLU A 155 12.32 -4.02 -11.47
N PHE A 156 11.87 -3.55 -10.31
CA PHE A 156 12.75 -3.05 -9.27
C PHE A 156 13.03 -4.16 -8.27
N ARG A 157 14.28 -4.61 -8.22
CA ARG A 157 14.77 -5.71 -7.40
C ARG A 157 15.50 -5.16 -6.18
N TYR A 158 15.15 -5.64 -4.99
CA TYR A 158 15.68 -5.15 -3.72
C TYR A 158 15.65 -6.24 -2.65
N GLY A 159 16.51 -6.10 -1.64
CA GLY A 159 16.58 -7.06 -0.54
C GLY A 159 17.12 -8.43 -0.97
N ARG A 160 17.40 -9.29 0.02
CA ARG A 160 18.07 -10.58 -0.21
C ARG A 160 17.23 -11.61 -0.98
N GLY A 161 15.94 -11.32 -1.22
CA GLY A 161 15.02 -12.18 -1.97
C GLY A 161 15.16 -12.06 -3.50
N ALA A 162 15.97 -11.13 -4.01
CA ALA A 162 16.26 -11.02 -5.44
C ALA A 162 17.76 -10.95 -5.76
N TYR A 163 18.07 -11.26 -7.02
CA TYR A 163 19.40 -11.10 -7.62
C TYR A 163 19.25 -10.73 -9.09
N VAL A 164 20.36 -10.35 -9.71
CA VAL A 164 20.48 -10.25 -11.17
C VAL A 164 21.75 -10.93 -11.66
N ALA A 165 21.77 -11.37 -12.91
CA ALA A 165 23.03 -11.70 -13.57
C ALA A 165 23.84 -10.43 -13.80
N ALA A 166 25.16 -10.51 -13.57
CA ALA A 166 26.10 -9.40 -13.65
C ALA A 166 27.29 -9.77 -14.54
N PRO A 167 28.03 -8.78 -15.07
CA PRO A 167 29.24 -9.05 -15.84
C PRO A 167 30.23 -9.90 -15.04
N PRO A 168 30.89 -10.90 -15.65
CA PRO A 168 30.94 -11.18 -17.10
C PRO A 168 29.94 -12.27 -17.57
N SER A 169 28.78 -12.43 -16.92
CA SER A 169 27.82 -13.48 -17.30
C SER A 169 27.37 -13.40 -18.77
N GLN A 170 27.02 -14.54 -19.35
CA GLN A 170 26.55 -14.64 -20.74
C GLN A 170 25.30 -15.51 -20.90
N ILE A 171 24.50 -15.23 -21.92
CA ILE A 171 23.35 -16.03 -22.33
C ILE A 171 23.36 -16.11 -23.86
N GLY A 172 23.48 -17.32 -24.39
CA GLY A 172 23.95 -17.59 -25.73
C GLY A 172 25.28 -16.87 -25.98
N GLU A 173 25.38 -16.23 -27.14
CA GLU A 173 26.55 -15.46 -27.57
C GLU A 173 26.54 -14.01 -27.03
N ARG A 174 25.64 -13.67 -26.10
CA ARG A 174 25.42 -12.30 -25.64
C ARG A 174 25.76 -12.12 -24.18
N ASN A 175 26.50 -11.06 -23.89
CA ASN A 175 27.08 -10.82 -22.57
C ASN A 175 26.36 -9.73 -21.79
N TYR A 176 26.42 -9.85 -20.46
CA TYR A 176 26.18 -8.73 -19.56
C TYR A 176 27.44 -7.85 -19.53
N ILE A 177 27.30 -6.60 -19.93
CA ILE A 177 28.43 -5.67 -20.08
C ILE A 177 28.15 -4.40 -19.27
N LEU A 178 29.12 -3.95 -18.48
CA LEU A 178 29.05 -2.64 -17.83
C LEU A 178 29.10 -1.57 -18.91
N ALA A 179 27.98 -0.89 -19.15
CA ALA A 179 27.83 0.11 -20.19
C ALA A 179 28.34 1.47 -19.74
N SER A 180 28.11 1.85 -18.48
CA SER A 180 28.60 3.10 -17.89
C SER A 180 28.68 3.02 -16.35
N GLY A 181 29.42 3.95 -15.75
CA GLY A 181 29.65 4.02 -14.30
C GLY A 181 30.63 3.01 -13.72
N ASP A 182 30.58 2.86 -12.40
CA ASP A 182 31.54 2.06 -11.62
C ASP A 182 30.83 1.39 -10.44
N PHE A 183 30.96 0.07 -10.31
CA PHE A 183 30.41 -0.72 -9.19
C PHE A 183 30.90 -0.25 -7.80
N GLY A 184 32.01 0.47 -7.72
CA GLY A 184 32.43 1.13 -6.48
C GLY A 184 31.46 2.24 -6.03
N LYS A 185 30.79 2.89 -6.97
CA LYS A 185 29.93 4.06 -6.76
C LYS A 185 28.47 3.63 -6.78
N LEU A 186 27.87 3.48 -5.61
CA LEU A 186 26.43 3.26 -5.48
C LEU A 186 25.79 4.50 -4.83
N PRO A 187 25.08 5.33 -5.60
CA PRO A 187 24.39 6.46 -5.01
C PRO A 187 23.29 5.94 -4.10
N ARG A 188 23.15 6.59 -2.94
CA ARG A 188 22.11 6.25 -1.97
C ARG A 188 20.82 6.97 -2.34
N VAL A 189 19.78 6.21 -2.63
CA VAL A 189 18.47 6.73 -3.02
C VAL A 189 17.43 6.30 -2.01
N ALA A 190 16.60 7.24 -1.55
CA ALA A 190 15.50 6.90 -0.67
C ALA A 190 14.43 6.15 -1.46
N LEU A 191 13.82 5.13 -0.86
CA LEU A 191 12.77 4.38 -1.52
C LEU A 191 11.58 5.28 -1.89
N SER A 192 11.30 6.31 -1.07
CA SER A 192 10.29 7.33 -1.37
C SER A 192 10.47 7.95 -2.74
N ASP A 193 11.72 8.19 -3.12
CA ASP A 193 12.08 8.86 -4.36
C ASP A 193 11.88 7.93 -5.53
N LEU A 194 12.06 6.61 -5.35
CA LEU A 194 11.82 5.60 -6.39
C LEU A 194 10.34 5.29 -6.60
N ARG A 195 9.45 5.60 -5.64
CA ARG A 195 8.01 5.31 -5.74
C ARG A 195 7.35 5.69 -7.07
N PRO A 196 7.68 6.83 -7.73
CA PRO A 196 7.09 7.20 -9.00
C PRO A 196 7.35 6.21 -10.14
N ILE A 197 8.43 5.43 -10.07
CA ILE A 197 8.79 4.46 -11.12
C ILE A 197 8.34 3.03 -10.84
N LEU A 198 7.83 2.75 -9.64
CA LEU A 198 7.38 1.43 -9.23
C LEU A 198 5.89 1.25 -9.52
N ALA A 199 5.51 0.11 -10.10
CA ALA A 199 4.11 -0.28 -10.14
C ALA A 199 3.63 -0.39 -8.70
N SER A 200 2.46 0.16 -8.41
CA SER A 200 1.85 0.07 -7.09
C SER A 200 1.71 -1.41 -6.68
N GLU A 201 2.61 -1.88 -5.81
CA GLU A 201 2.54 -3.21 -5.19
C GLU A 201 1.20 -3.34 -4.44
N ASN A 202 0.33 -4.26 -4.86
CA ASN A 202 -0.26 -5.18 -3.90
C ASN A 202 0.93 -6.04 -3.43
N THR A 203 1.63 -5.89 -2.30
CA THR A 203 1.39 -5.27 -0.98
C THR A 203 2.77 -5.03 -0.33
N THR A 204 2.96 -4.08 0.60
CA THR A 204 3.91 -4.27 1.73
C THR A 204 3.60 -3.33 2.93
N PRO A 205 3.72 -3.78 4.20
CA PRO A 205 3.66 -2.93 5.41
C PRO A 205 5.00 -2.18 5.58
N GLN A 206 5.16 -1.05 6.27
CA GLN A 206 4.70 -0.73 7.62
C GLN A 206 4.83 0.79 7.89
N SER A 207 3.70 1.49 8.00
CA SER A 207 3.42 2.43 9.09
C SER A 207 1.94 2.84 9.01
N ALA A 208 1.16 2.17 9.86
CA ALA A 208 -0.07 2.67 10.48
C ALA A 208 -1.01 3.57 9.65
N ARG A 209 -1.55 3.05 8.55
CA ARG A 209 -2.99 3.23 8.30
C ARG A 209 -3.71 2.07 8.99
N LEU A 210 -3.91 2.23 10.30
CA LEU A 210 -4.87 1.45 11.07
C LEU A 210 -6.27 1.73 10.51
N PHE A 211 -6.63 1.04 9.42
CA PHE A 211 -7.99 0.79 9.01
C PHE A 211 -8.21 -0.72 8.98
N PRO A 212 -9.28 -1.27 9.57
CA PRO A 212 -9.54 -2.69 9.51
C PRO A 212 -9.96 -2.98 8.08
N ILE A 213 -9.34 -4.00 7.49
CA ILE A 213 -9.76 -4.78 6.31
C ILE A 213 -10.89 -4.06 5.58
N ALA A 214 -10.51 -3.17 4.66
CA ALA A 214 -11.43 -2.34 3.90
C ALA A 214 -12.64 -3.20 3.50
N SER A 215 -13.83 -2.75 3.92
CA SER A 215 -15.06 -3.20 3.30
C SER A 215 -14.84 -3.16 1.80
N VAL A 216 -15.07 -4.25 1.08
CA VAL A 216 -15.12 -4.21 -0.40
C VAL A 216 -15.98 -2.99 -0.74
N PRO A 217 -15.40 -1.97 -1.40
CA PRO A 217 -16.13 -0.75 -1.66
C PRO A 217 -17.40 -1.15 -2.41
N THR A 218 -18.55 -0.59 -2.01
CA THR A 218 -19.83 -0.90 -2.64
C THR A 218 -20.21 0.27 -3.52
N PRO A 219 -20.64 0.06 -4.78
CA PRO A 219 -20.97 1.18 -5.64
C PRO A 219 -22.15 1.95 -5.04
N SER A 220 -22.14 3.28 -5.18
CA SER A 220 -23.27 4.10 -4.75
C SER A 220 -24.54 3.67 -5.50
N ARG A 221 -25.73 3.83 -4.90
CA ARG A 221 -27.00 3.50 -5.59
C ARG A 221 -27.13 4.21 -6.95
N ARG A 222 -26.62 5.44 -7.03
CA ARG A 222 -26.59 6.23 -8.27
C ARG A 222 -25.60 5.64 -9.27
N ALA A 223 -24.41 5.25 -8.85
CA ALA A 223 -23.46 4.56 -9.72
C ALA A 223 -24.03 3.23 -10.24
N LEU A 224 -24.72 2.44 -9.40
CA LEU A 224 -25.41 1.22 -9.84
C LEU A 224 -26.53 1.49 -10.83
N ALA A 225 -27.34 2.53 -10.61
CA ALA A 225 -28.40 2.92 -11.54
C ALA A 225 -27.81 3.31 -12.90
N LEU A 226 -26.77 4.15 -12.90
CA LEU A 226 -26.09 4.58 -14.11
C LEU A 226 -25.39 3.42 -14.84
N LEU A 227 -24.75 2.48 -14.13
CA LEU A 227 -24.19 1.26 -14.71
C LEU A 227 -25.24 0.41 -15.42
N ARG A 228 -26.50 0.45 -14.95
CA ARG A 228 -27.63 -0.23 -15.59
C ARG A 228 -28.26 0.56 -16.74
N GLY A 229 -27.75 1.75 -17.04
CA GLY A 229 -28.27 2.67 -18.05
C GLY A 229 -29.38 3.60 -17.56
N GLU A 230 -29.74 3.56 -16.27
CA GLU A 230 -30.78 4.41 -15.69
C GLU A 230 -30.22 5.80 -15.35
N GLY A 231 -30.87 6.88 -15.78
CA GLY A 231 -30.45 8.24 -15.45
C GLY A 231 -29.36 8.81 -16.36
N MET A 232 -29.01 8.11 -17.44
CA MET A 232 -28.00 8.52 -18.41
C MET A 232 -28.45 9.73 -19.25
N GLU A 233 -29.76 9.96 -19.37
CA GLU A 233 -30.37 11.11 -20.06
C GLU A 233 -30.04 12.47 -19.45
N ARG A 234 -29.46 12.48 -18.25
CA ARG A 234 -29.07 13.70 -17.51
C ARG A 234 -27.70 14.25 -17.90
N TYR A 235 -26.94 13.51 -18.71
CA TYR A 235 -25.61 13.90 -19.15
C TYR A 235 -25.66 14.23 -20.65
N HIS A 236 -24.83 15.17 -21.09
CA HIS A 236 -24.81 15.60 -22.49
C HIS A 236 -24.30 14.50 -23.43
N SER A 237 -23.49 13.57 -22.90
CA SER A 237 -23.02 12.41 -23.65
C SER A 237 -22.96 11.13 -22.81
N ARG A 238 -22.98 9.97 -23.49
CA ARG A 238 -22.79 8.66 -22.85
C ARG A 238 -21.44 8.54 -22.13
N SER A 239 -20.38 9.07 -22.75
CA SER A 239 -19.03 9.12 -22.16
C SER A 239 -18.98 9.98 -20.91
N GLU A 240 -19.74 11.08 -20.86
CA GLU A 240 -19.86 11.91 -19.66
C GLU A 240 -20.60 11.19 -18.53
N GLY A 241 -21.68 10.47 -18.86
CA GLY A 241 -22.38 9.60 -17.91
C GLY A 241 -21.47 8.51 -17.32
N GLU A 242 -20.69 7.83 -18.16
CA GLU A 242 -19.72 6.83 -17.70
C GLU A 242 -18.57 7.45 -16.89
N GLN A 243 -18.09 8.64 -17.26
CA GLN A 243 -17.10 9.36 -16.47
C GLN A 243 -17.64 9.72 -15.08
N ALA A 244 -18.92 10.06 -14.96
CA ALA A 244 -19.58 10.30 -13.67
C ALA A 244 -19.68 9.01 -12.82
N ILE A 245 -19.91 7.85 -13.45
CA ILE A 245 -19.85 6.53 -12.78
C ILE A 245 -18.45 6.31 -12.22
N ILE A 246 -17.43 6.40 -13.08
CA ILE A 246 -16.02 6.13 -12.72
C ILE A 246 -15.58 7.08 -11.61
N THR A 247 -15.92 8.36 -11.71
CA THR A 247 -15.63 9.37 -10.68
C THR A 247 -16.31 9.03 -9.36
N SER A 248 -17.56 8.55 -9.38
CA SER A 248 -18.24 8.09 -8.16
C SER A 248 -17.59 6.84 -7.56
N LEU A 249 -17.08 5.92 -8.38
CA LEU A 249 -16.43 4.68 -7.93
C LEU A 249 -15.06 4.97 -7.33
N VAL A 250 -14.24 5.78 -8.00
CA VAL A 250 -12.94 6.26 -7.48
C VAL A 250 -13.13 6.98 -6.15
N ASN A 251 -14.10 7.87 -6.06
CA ASN A 251 -14.47 8.57 -4.82
C ASN A 251 -14.90 7.63 -3.68
N SER A 252 -15.33 6.41 -4.01
CA SER A 252 -15.75 5.36 -3.07
C SER A 252 -14.61 4.37 -2.75
N GLY A 253 -13.40 4.60 -3.29
CA GLY A 253 -12.22 3.77 -3.08
C GLY A 253 -12.15 2.52 -3.97
N PHE A 254 -12.84 2.50 -5.12
CA PHE A 254 -12.65 1.43 -6.09
C PHE A 254 -11.35 1.61 -6.86
N GLU A 255 -10.60 0.51 -6.95
CA GLU A 255 -9.43 0.39 -7.82
C GLU A 255 -9.84 0.02 -9.26
N PHE A 256 -8.92 0.23 -10.21
CA PHE A 256 -9.18 0.05 -11.63
C PHE A 256 -9.78 -1.31 -11.98
N ASP A 257 -9.20 -2.41 -11.47
CA ASP A 257 -9.64 -3.77 -11.80
C ASP A 257 -11.08 -4.05 -11.33
N ALA A 258 -11.48 -3.47 -10.19
CA ALA A 258 -12.83 -3.57 -9.69
C ALA A 258 -13.82 -2.77 -10.54
N ILE A 259 -13.41 -1.60 -11.04
CA ILE A 259 -14.20 -0.79 -11.98
C ILE A 259 -14.34 -1.52 -13.32
N LEU A 260 -13.25 -2.07 -13.84
CA LEU A 260 -13.27 -2.89 -15.06
C LEU A 260 -14.24 -4.06 -14.92
N THR A 261 -14.19 -4.78 -13.81
CA THR A 261 -15.11 -5.88 -13.52
C THR A 261 -16.58 -5.41 -13.54
N LEU A 262 -16.89 -4.26 -12.93
CA LEU A 262 -18.24 -3.70 -12.95
C LEU A 262 -18.70 -3.32 -14.37
N PHE A 263 -17.83 -2.73 -15.18
CA PHE A 263 -18.15 -2.37 -16.56
C PHE A 263 -18.33 -3.59 -17.46
N LEU A 264 -17.58 -4.68 -17.23
CA LEU A 264 -17.78 -5.96 -17.91
C LEU A 264 -19.10 -6.65 -17.51
N GLN A 265 -19.48 -6.57 -16.23
CA GLN A 265 -20.74 -7.12 -15.71
C GLN A 265 -21.98 -6.29 -16.13
N HIS A 266 -21.76 -5.03 -16.50
CA HIS A 266 -22.82 -4.10 -16.89
C HIS A 266 -22.54 -3.49 -18.28
N PRO A 267 -22.59 -4.30 -19.36
CA PRO A 267 -22.25 -3.85 -20.72
C PRO A 267 -23.30 -2.89 -21.34
N ARG A 268 -24.27 -2.41 -20.57
CA ARG A 268 -25.27 -1.42 -21.02
C ARG A 268 -24.85 0.02 -20.74
N ALA A 269 -23.68 0.24 -20.15
CA ALA A 269 -23.24 1.54 -19.64
C ALA A 269 -22.89 2.59 -20.72
N GLY A 270 -22.75 2.22 -22.00
CA GLY A 270 -22.56 3.20 -23.08
C GLY A 270 -21.29 3.00 -23.91
N LYS A 271 -20.33 3.93 -23.81
CA LYS A 271 -19.16 4.04 -24.70
C LYS A 271 -18.18 2.87 -24.48
N PHE A 272 -18.01 2.40 -23.24
CA PHE A 272 -17.13 1.26 -22.96
C PHE A 272 -17.56 0.01 -23.72
N ALA A 273 -18.84 -0.33 -23.64
CA ALA A 273 -19.39 -1.53 -24.29
C ALA A 273 -19.32 -1.45 -25.82
N GLU A 274 -19.59 -0.26 -26.39
CA GLU A 274 -19.42 0.00 -27.83
C GLU A 274 -17.97 -0.24 -28.27
N LEU A 275 -17.01 0.31 -27.53
CA LEU A 275 -15.59 0.12 -27.82
C LEU A 275 -15.18 -1.34 -27.62
N SER A 276 -15.70 -2.02 -26.60
CA SER A 276 -15.35 -3.40 -26.30
C SER A 276 -15.84 -4.37 -27.37
N ALA A 277 -17.01 -4.09 -27.97
CA ALA A 277 -17.55 -4.88 -29.08
C ALA A 277 -16.71 -4.73 -30.36
N LYS A 278 -16.08 -3.56 -30.58
CA LYS A 278 -15.23 -3.30 -31.76
C LYS A 278 -13.79 -3.74 -31.56
N ASN A 279 -13.20 -3.40 -30.40
CA ASN A 279 -11.81 -3.71 -30.05
C ASN A 279 -11.63 -3.65 -28.51
N PRO A 280 -11.49 -4.81 -27.83
CA PRO A 280 -11.31 -4.87 -26.38
C PRO A 280 -10.12 -4.07 -25.84
N LYS A 281 -9.00 -3.99 -26.59
CA LYS A 281 -7.81 -3.23 -26.16
C LYS A 281 -8.09 -1.73 -26.12
N ASN A 282 -8.89 -1.22 -27.07
CA ASN A 282 -9.28 0.18 -27.10
C ASN A 282 -10.26 0.53 -25.97
N ALA A 283 -11.18 -0.37 -25.64
CA ALA A 283 -12.09 -0.20 -24.51
C ALA A 283 -11.33 -0.14 -23.17
N LEU A 284 -10.35 -1.03 -22.98
CA LEU A 284 -9.51 -1.05 -21.80
C LEU A 284 -8.68 0.23 -21.66
N ARG A 285 -8.07 0.69 -22.76
CA ARG A 285 -7.32 1.95 -22.81
C ARG A 285 -8.22 3.15 -22.47
N TRP A 286 -9.42 3.20 -23.05
CA TRP A 286 -10.40 4.27 -22.77
C TRP A 286 -10.83 4.27 -21.30
N LEU A 287 -11.10 3.10 -20.72
CA LEU A 287 -11.52 2.99 -19.32
C LEU A 287 -10.39 3.39 -18.37
N ARG A 288 -9.15 2.99 -18.68
CA ARG A 288 -7.96 3.32 -17.88
C ARG A 288 -7.68 4.82 -17.88
N HIS A 289 -7.72 5.45 -19.05
CA HIS A 289 -7.64 6.91 -19.17
C HIS A 289 -8.77 7.63 -18.38
N SER A 290 -9.99 7.11 -18.46
CA SER A 290 -11.15 7.66 -17.72
C SER A 290 -10.99 7.52 -16.20
N PHE A 291 -10.43 6.40 -15.74
CA PHE A 291 -10.07 6.15 -14.34
C PHE A 291 -8.98 7.09 -13.82
N GLU A 292 -7.88 7.24 -14.55
CA GLU A 292 -6.79 8.15 -14.20
C GLU A 292 -7.27 9.60 -14.12
N ASN A 293 -8.12 10.03 -15.06
CA ASN A 293 -8.75 11.35 -15.01
C ASN A 293 -9.65 11.52 -13.79
N ALA A 294 -10.43 10.50 -13.43
CA ALA A 294 -11.22 10.52 -12.21
C ALA A 294 -10.32 10.58 -10.95
N GLN A 295 -9.22 9.83 -10.89
CA GLN A 295 -8.26 9.91 -9.78
C GLN A 295 -7.64 11.31 -9.67
N LYS A 296 -7.20 11.88 -10.80
CA LYS A 296 -6.64 13.24 -10.85
C LYS A 296 -7.67 14.28 -10.40
N TRP A 297 -8.89 14.20 -10.91
CA TRP A 297 -9.97 15.13 -10.56
C TRP A 297 -10.33 15.04 -9.08
N THR A 298 -10.51 13.84 -8.54
CA THR A 298 -10.87 13.64 -7.12
C THR A 298 -9.78 14.07 -6.14
N ARG A 299 -8.51 14.07 -6.54
CA ARG A 299 -7.40 14.61 -5.74
C ARG A 299 -7.33 16.14 -5.75
N THR A 300 -7.72 16.76 -6.85
CA THR A 300 -7.56 18.21 -7.08
C THR A 300 -8.83 19.01 -6.79
N HIS A 301 -9.99 18.37 -6.85
CA HIS A 301 -11.30 18.99 -6.72
C HIS A 301 -12.11 18.30 -5.62
N GLU A 302 -11.73 18.57 -4.39
CA GLU A 302 -12.45 18.06 -3.23
C GLU A 302 -13.64 18.98 -2.91
N GLY A 303 -14.85 18.46 -2.99
CA GLY A 303 -16.05 19.23 -2.64
C GLY A 303 -16.12 19.58 -1.14
N ASN A 304 -16.81 20.68 -0.83
CA ASN A 304 -16.94 21.22 0.54
C ASN A 304 -17.34 20.17 1.60
N ALA A 305 -18.19 19.21 1.24
CA ALA A 305 -18.58 18.12 2.13
C ALA A 305 -17.42 17.19 2.54
N ARG A 306 -16.51 16.89 1.60
CA ARG A 306 -15.34 16.05 1.86
C ARG A 306 -14.28 16.82 2.63
N GLN A 307 -14.09 18.11 2.33
CA GLN A 307 -13.24 19.00 3.10
C GLN A 307 -13.69 19.06 4.57
N LEU A 308 -15.00 19.26 4.81
CA LEU A 308 -15.58 19.25 6.16
C LEU A 308 -15.33 17.91 6.87
N ALA A 309 -15.58 16.80 6.18
CA ALA A 309 -15.38 15.47 6.75
C ALA A 309 -13.90 15.16 7.03
N ARG A 310 -12.97 15.63 6.19
CA ARG A 310 -11.52 15.53 6.44
C ARG A 310 -11.12 16.35 7.66
N ALA A 311 -11.54 17.60 7.73
CA ALA A 311 -11.30 18.45 8.89
C ALA A 311 -11.84 17.80 10.18
N ALA A 312 -13.00 17.13 10.12
CA ALA A 312 -13.56 16.40 11.26
C ALA A 312 -12.65 15.26 11.72
N ARG A 313 -12.07 14.55 10.74
CA ARG A 313 -11.15 13.43 11.01
C ARG A 313 -9.82 13.88 11.59
N GLU A 314 -9.36 15.06 11.21
CA GLU A 314 -8.13 15.66 11.72
C GLU A 314 -8.33 16.28 13.11
N TRP A 315 -9.51 16.86 13.35
CA TRP A 315 -9.90 17.45 14.62
C TRP A 315 -10.18 16.42 15.72
N ALA A 316 -10.86 15.30 15.39
CA ALA A 316 -11.31 14.37 16.43
C ALA A 316 -10.16 13.77 17.27
N PRO A 317 -8.98 13.42 16.71
CA PRO A 317 -7.86 12.95 17.51
C PRO A 317 -7.19 14.01 18.38
N SER A 318 -7.35 15.30 18.09
CA SER A 318 -6.82 16.38 18.94
C SER A 318 -7.86 16.86 19.97
N HIS A 319 -9.15 16.54 19.76
CA HIS A 319 -10.21 16.87 20.69
C HIS A 319 -10.15 16.08 22.01
N GLN A 320 -10.50 16.73 23.11
CA GLN A 320 -10.55 16.13 24.44
C GLN A 320 -11.85 15.36 24.65
N TRP A 321 -11.80 14.04 24.52
CA TRP A 321 -12.95 13.18 24.78
C TRP A 321 -13.03 12.78 26.25
N THR A 322 -13.76 13.55 27.05
CA THR A 322 -13.86 13.35 28.50
C THR A 322 -14.69 12.12 28.88
N GLY A 323 -14.43 11.59 30.08
CA GLY A 323 -15.22 10.52 30.69
C GLY A 323 -14.87 9.10 30.26
N ARG A 324 -15.48 8.11 30.92
CA ARG A 324 -15.21 6.67 30.71
C ARG A 324 -15.50 6.20 29.28
N THR A 325 -16.38 6.90 28.56
CA THR A 325 -16.79 6.55 27.19
C THR A 325 -16.07 7.36 26.11
N GLY A 326 -15.22 8.33 26.46
CA GLY A 326 -14.63 9.24 25.47
C GLY A 326 -13.91 8.55 24.31
N ALA A 327 -13.22 7.43 24.57
CA ALA A 327 -12.58 6.63 23.52
C ALA A 327 -13.58 6.04 22.50
N ILE A 328 -14.77 5.66 22.98
CA ILE A 328 -15.86 5.12 22.16
C ILE A 328 -16.50 6.26 21.36
N ASP A 329 -16.73 7.41 22.01
CA ASP A 329 -17.35 8.57 21.39
C ASP A 329 -16.49 9.14 20.25
N CYS A 330 -15.17 9.25 20.47
CA CYS A 330 -14.19 9.57 19.43
C CYS A 330 -14.26 8.59 18.24
N ALA A 331 -14.27 7.28 18.51
CA ALA A 331 -14.30 6.27 17.46
C ALA A 331 -15.60 6.30 16.64
N VAL A 332 -16.72 6.58 17.29
CA VAL A 332 -18.03 6.71 16.63
C VAL A 332 -18.12 8.02 15.84
N PHE A 333 -17.56 9.11 16.35
CA PHE A 333 -17.49 10.38 15.61
C PHE A 333 -16.64 10.24 14.34
N LEU A 334 -15.47 9.62 14.44
CA LEU A 334 -14.62 9.35 13.28
C LEU A 334 -15.29 8.41 12.28
N ALA A 335 -16.09 7.44 12.73
CA ALA A 335 -16.90 6.60 11.85
C ALA A 335 -17.95 7.43 11.07
N HIS A 336 -18.61 8.39 11.74
CA HIS A 336 -19.51 9.34 11.09
C HIS A 336 -18.79 10.21 10.05
N ALA A 337 -17.61 10.73 10.39
CA ALA A 337 -16.80 11.51 9.48
C ALA A 337 -16.34 10.71 8.25
N GLU A 338 -15.97 9.45 8.43
CA GLU A 338 -15.64 8.55 7.33
C GLU A 338 -16.84 8.28 6.41
N ILE A 339 -18.04 8.08 6.97
CA ILE A 339 -19.27 7.92 6.17
C ILE A 339 -19.58 9.21 5.39
N ALA A 340 -19.47 10.37 6.03
CA ALA A 340 -19.67 11.67 5.39
C ALA A 340 -18.69 11.90 4.24
N TYR A 341 -17.42 11.59 4.46
CA TYR A 341 -16.35 11.68 3.46
C TYR A 341 -16.66 10.79 2.25
N ARG A 342 -17.01 9.52 2.48
CA ARG A 342 -17.40 8.58 1.42
C ARG A 342 -18.63 9.06 0.65
N ALA A 343 -19.64 9.55 1.37
CA ALA A 343 -20.87 10.05 0.77
C ALA A 343 -20.65 11.32 -0.08
N GLY A 344 -19.64 12.13 0.25
CA GLY A 344 -19.37 13.40 -0.43
C GLY A 344 -20.52 14.41 -0.29
N ARG A 345 -21.28 14.33 0.80
CA ARG A 345 -22.44 15.19 1.07
C ARG A 345 -22.39 15.72 2.50
N ILE A 346 -22.82 16.97 2.67
CA ILE A 346 -22.95 17.61 3.99
C ILE A 346 -23.95 16.83 4.86
N VAL A 347 -25.07 16.44 4.26
CA VAL A 347 -26.06 15.54 4.86
C VAL A 347 -25.87 14.14 4.29
N TYR A 348 -25.55 13.19 5.17
CA TYR A 348 -25.19 11.82 4.79
C TYR A 348 -26.03 10.79 5.54
N ALA A 349 -26.31 9.67 4.89
CA ALA A 349 -27.04 8.56 5.50
C ALA A 349 -26.07 7.64 6.25
N ALA A 350 -26.36 7.34 7.52
CA ALA A 350 -25.53 6.44 8.34
C ALA A 350 -26.41 5.47 9.11
N SER A 351 -26.29 4.17 8.84
CA SER A 351 -26.97 3.17 9.66
C SER A 351 -26.17 2.91 10.93
N CYS A 352 -26.84 2.61 12.05
CA CYS A 352 -26.17 2.31 13.31
C CYS A 352 -25.22 1.10 13.20
N ARG A 353 -25.46 0.19 12.25
CA ARG A 353 -24.61 -0.96 11.95
C ARG A 353 -23.34 -0.57 11.21
N ASP A 354 -23.43 0.28 10.18
CA ASP A 354 -22.26 0.74 9.44
C ASP A 354 -21.33 1.56 10.35
N VAL A 355 -21.92 2.43 11.19
CA VAL A 355 -21.17 3.19 12.20
C VAL A 355 -20.50 2.25 13.20
N ALA A 356 -21.20 1.20 13.66
CA ALA A 356 -20.65 0.22 14.59
C ALA A 356 -19.50 -0.60 13.99
N GLU A 357 -19.62 -1.00 12.73
CA GLU A 357 -18.60 -1.74 11.99
C GLU A 357 -17.32 -0.92 11.85
N LEU A 358 -17.45 0.34 11.42
CA LEU A 358 -16.34 1.28 11.26
C LEU A 358 -15.66 1.60 12.60
N ALA A 359 -16.45 1.89 13.64
CA ALA A 359 -15.91 2.17 14.98
C ALA A 359 -15.36 0.91 15.70
N GLY A 360 -15.70 -0.29 15.22
CA GLY A 360 -15.31 -1.56 15.85
C GLY A 360 -15.98 -1.76 17.22
N VAL A 361 -17.26 -1.40 17.33
CA VAL A 361 -18.07 -1.54 18.56
C VAL A 361 -19.37 -2.30 18.29
N GLY A 362 -20.10 -2.66 19.34
CA GLY A 362 -21.45 -3.23 19.20
C GLY A 362 -22.47 -2.19 18.73
N PHE A 363 -23.53 -2.62 18.03
CA PHE A 363 -24.53 -1.69 17.47
C PHE A 363 -25.25 -0.86 18.55
N ARG A 364 -25.57 -1.45 19.71
CA ARG A 364 -26.17 -0.72 20.85
C ARG A 364 -25.23 0.36 21.39
N THR A 365 -23.92 0.07 21.41
CA THR A 365 -22.89 1.03 21.83
C THR A 365 -22.79 2.18 20.83
N SER A 366 -22.81 1.88 19.53
CA SER A 366 -22.85 2.88 18.46
C SER A 366 -24.07 3.82 18.57
N ILE A 367 -25.26 3.28 18.87
CA ILE A 367 -26.47 4.10 19.10
C ILE A 367 -26.29 5.04 20.28
N ARG A 368 -25.85 4.53 21.44
CA ARG A 368 -25.66 5.34 22.65
C ARG A 368 -24.59 6.42 22.46
N ALA A 369 -23.50 6.10 21.79
CA ALA A 369 -22.45 7.06 21.47
C ALA A 369 -22.94 8.12 20.48
N THR A 370 -23.67 7.72 19.43
CA THR A 370 -24.30 8.65 18.48
C THR A 370 -25.25 9.61 19.19
N HIS A 371 -26.02 9.15 20.19
CA HIS A 371 -26.86 10.02 21.01
C HIS A 371 -26.05 11.07 21.77
N ARG A 372 -24.98 10.65 22.48
CA ARG A 372 -24.10 11.60 23.19
C ARG A 372 -23.46 12.62 22.26
N LEU A 373 -23.01 12.19 21.07
CA LEU A 373 -22.44 13.11 20.08
C LEU A 373 -23.46 14.15 19.59
N ARG A 374 -24.76 13.81 19.57
CA ARG A 374 -25.84 14.76 19.27
C ARG A 374 -26.06 15.74 20.42
N GLU A 375 -26.08 15.25 21.66
CA GLU A 375 -26.21 16.10 22.86
C GLU A 375 -25.05 17.10 22.97
N LEU A 376 -23.85 16.69 22.55
CA LEU A 376 -22.67 17.55 22.47
C LEU A 376 -22.66 18.51 21.26
N GLY A 377 -23.67 18.45 20.38
CA GLY A 377 -23.75 19.29 19.18
C GLY A 377 -22.71 18.98 18.09
N LEU A 378 -21.98 17.86 18.19
CA LEU A 378 -20.95 17.49 17.23
C LEU A 378 -21.53 16.90 15.94
N ILE A 379 -22.70 16.26 16.04
CA ILE A 379 -23.49 15.77 14.92
C ILE A 379 -24.96 16.16 15.08
N VAL A 380 -25.61 16.49 13.98
CA VAL A 380 -27.05 16.79 13.94
C VAL A 380 -27.76 15.66 13.21
N LEU A 381 -28.88 15.21 13.76
CA LEU A 381 -29.81 14.30 13.09
C LEU A 381 -30.74 15.15 12.22
N GLU A 382 -30.61 15.03 10.91
CA GLU A 382 -31.42 15.76 9.93
C GLU A 382 -32.73 15.03 9.64
N GLN A 383 -32.70 13.70 9.58
CA GLN A 383 -33.88 12.88 9.35
C GLN A 383 -33.76 11.57 10.11
N GLU A 384 -34.83 11.20 10.82
CA GLU A 384 -34.93 9.89 11.48
C GLU A 384 -34.90 8.74 10.47
N ALA A 385 -34.40 7.60 10.93
CA ALA A 385 -34.43 6.38 10.11
C ALA A 385 -35.87 5.97 9.88
N THR A 386 -36.33 5.96 8.63
CA THR A 386 -37.59 5.33 8.27
C THR A 386 -37.36 3.85 7.97
N PHE A 387 -38.44 3.07 7.98
CA PHE A 387 -38.44 1.60 7.83
C PHE A 387 -37.30 0.99 7.00
N ASN A 388 -37.10 1.49 5.77
CA ASN A 388 -36.10 1.03 4.79
C ASN A 388 -34.98 2.04 4.49
N LEU A 389 -34.94 3.19 5.18
CA LEU A 389 -33.93 4.24 4.98
C LEU A 389 -33.14 4.46 6.27
N ALA A 390 -31.83 4.58 6.16
CA ALA A 390 -31.02 4.95 7.31
C ALA A 390 -31.31 6.40 7.72
N ALA A 391 -31.07 6.71 9.00
CA ALA A 391 -31.08 8.08 9.49
C ALA A 391 -30.03 8.91 8.73
N THR A 392 -30.33 10.18 8.51
CA THR A 392 -29.39 11.12 7.90
C THR A 392 -28.86 12.09 8.93
N PHE A 393 -27.56 12.35 8.86
CA PHE A 393 -26.83 13.17 9.81
C PHE A 393 -26.04 14.25 9.08
N ARG A 394 -25.62 15.27 9.83
CA ARG A 394 -24.69 16.32 9.41
C ARG A 394 -23.62 16.49 10.49
N LEU A 395 -22.37 16.69 10.08
CA LEU A 395 -21.28 17.07 10.98
C LEU A 395 -21.39 18.57 11.27
N VAL A 396 -21.32 18.96 12.55
CA VAL A 396 -21.51 20.36 12.98
C VAL A 396 -20.34 20.88 13.81
N PHE A 397 -19.23 20.14 13.91
CA PHE A 397 -18.05 20.61 14.63
C PHE A 397 -17.55 21.92 14.00
N THR A 398 -17.74 23.03 14.73
CA THR A 398 -17.20 24.33 14.36
C THR A 398 -15.86 24.50 15.06
N ASP A 399 -14.86 24.97 14.33
CA ASP A 399 -13.50 25.29 14.82
C ASP A 399 -13.47 26.44 15.85
N THR A 400 -14.63 26.80 16.41
CA THR A 400 -14.87 27.99 17.25
C THR A 400 -15.02 27.68 18.73
N LEU A 401 -14.89 26.44 19.19
CA LEU A 401 -14.92 26.15 20.62
C LEU A 401 -13.56 26.45 21.27
N SER A 402 -13.59 27.48 22.11
CA SER A 402 -12.50 28.16 22.81
C SER A 402 -11.32 27.28 23.22
N LYS A 403 -10.13 27.78 22.87
CA LYS A 403 -8.86 27.54 23.56
C LYS A 403 -9.04 27.77 25.07
N TYR A 404 -8.31 26.98 25.86
CA TYR A 404 -8.16 26.99 27.33
C TYR A 404 -9.13 26.15 28.17
N ILE A 405 -8.75 24.88 28.38
CA ILE A 405 -8.59 24.28 29.72
C ILE A 405 -7.32 23.42 29.68
N ASN A 406 -6.40 23.62 30.63
CA ASN A 406 -5.16 22.83 30.80
C ASN A 406 -5.48 21.36 31.15
N VAL A 407 -5.82 20.54 30.16
CA VAL A 407 -5.95 19.07 30.30
C VAL A 407 -5.53 18.39 28.99
N ARG A 408 -5.10 17.12 29.08
CA ARG A 408 -4.28 16.40 28.09
C ARG A 408 -4.99 16.01 26.80
N GLU A 409 -4.26 16.09 25.69
CA GLU A 409 -4.63 15.63 24.35
C GLU A 409 -4.91 14.12 24.33
N CYS A 410 -6.00 13.71 23.69
CA CYS A 410 -6.38 12.31 23.57
C CYS A 410 -5.98 11.80 22.17
N VAL A 411 -4.71 11.42 21.97
CA VAL A 411 -4.19 10.98 20.66
C VAL A 411 -4.79 9.64 20.24
N ASN A 412 -6.02 9.67 19.72
CA ASN A 412 -6.71 8.54 19.10
C ASN A 412 -6.76 8.77 17.58
N LYS A 413 -5.58 8.84 16.94
CA LYS A 413 -5.46 9.15 15.50
C LYS A 413 -6.03 8.09 14.55
N ASN A 414 -6.54 6.95 15.04
CA ASN A 414 -6.90 5.82 14.20
C ASN A 414 -8.14 5.06 14.73
N SER A 415 -9.35 5.51 14.38
CA SER A 415 -10.61 4.84 14.73
C SER A 415 -10.97 3.69 13.82
N ALA A 416 -9.99 2.98 13.29
CA ALA A 416 -10.25 1.90 12.39
C ALA A 416 -9.36 0.73 12.87
N ALA A 417 -9.74 0.27 14.07
CA ALA A 417 -9.01 -0.67 14.90
C ALA A 417 -8.97 -2.07 14.28
N HIS A 418 -7.75 -2.55 14.02
CA HIS A 418 -7.42 -3.94 13.74
C HIS A 418 -8.16 -4.90 14.70
N ASP A 419 -8.45 -6.13 14.27
CA ASP A 419 -9.26 -7.09 15.06
C ASP A 419 -8.71 -7.31 16.49
N VAL A 420 -7.39 -7.22 16.65
CA VAL A 420 -6.68 -7.29 17.94
C VAL A 420 -7.16 -6.25 18.96
N PHE A 421 -7.58 -5.07 18.53
CA PHE A 421 -8.00 -3.95 19.38
C PHE A 421 -9.54 -3.82 19.49
N ARG A 422 -10.30 -4.78 18.95
CA ARG A 422 -11.77 -4.80 19.04
C ARG A 422 -12.27 -5.19 20.44
N TYR A 423 -13.59 -5.13 20.63
CA TYR A 423 -14.27 -5.71 21.78
C TYR A 423 -13.87 -7.19 21.97
N ALA A 424 -13.59 -7.58 23.21
CA ALA A 424 -13.01 -8.87 23.59
C ALA A 424 -11.59 -9.15 23.04
N GLY A 425 -10.85 -8.11 22.63
CA GLY A 425 -9.40 -8.16 22.37
C GLY A 425 -8.60 -7.36 23.41
N LEU A 426 -7.63 -6.58 22.93
CA LEU A 426 -6.84 -5.66 23.76
C LEU A 426 -7.59 -4.34 24.07
N GLY A 427 -8.56 -3.98 23.22
CA GLY A 427 -9.40 -2.80 23.40
C GLY A 427 -8.72 -1.48 23.00
N LYS A 428 -9.47 -0.37 23.18
CA LYS A 428 -9.09 0.95 22.65
C LYS A 428 -7.98 1.64 23.41
N VAL A 429 -7.77 1.30 24.69
CA VAL A 429 -6.65 1.83 25.48
C VAL A 429 -5.33 1.30 24.93
N ALA A 430 -5.25 -0.01 24.71
CA ALA A 430 -4.08 -0.65 24.12
C ALA A 430 -3.77 -0.12 22.71
N LEU A 431 -4.80 0.19 21.90
CA LEU A 431 -4.60 0.86 20.61
C LEU A 431 -3.92 2.22 20.74
N ALA A 432 -4.36 3.04 21.71
CA ALA A 432 -3.75 4.35 21.95
C ALA A 432 -2.29 4.21 22.42
N VAL A 433 -2.02 3.26 23.32
CA VAL A 433 -0.65 2.95 23.79
C VAL A 433 0.22 2.45 22.64
N TRP A 434 -0.27 1.51 21.83
CA TRP A 434 0.43 0.99 20.65
C TRP A 434 0.85 2.11 19.71
N ASN A 435 -0.09 3.00 19.38
CA ASN A 435 0.19 4.15 18.50
C ASN A 435 1.19 5.12 19.11
N ALA A 436 1.14 5.36 20.42
CA ALA A 436 2.09 6.23 21.09
C ALA A 436 3.53 5.71 21.00
N LEU A 437 3.70 4.38 21.02
CA LEU A 437 4.97 3.66 20.96
C LEU A 437 5.48 3.38 19.54
N GLN A 438 4.69 3.64 18.49
CA GLN A 438 5.15 3.45 17.10
C GLN A 438 6.23 4.46 16.69
N SER A 439 6.29 5.62 17.33
CA SER A 439 7.24 6.69 16.98
C SER A 439 8.45 6.73 17.90
N ASP A 440 8.27 6.46 19.19
CA ASP A 440 9.28 6.69 20.21
C ASP A 440 9.20 5.62 21.31
N ALA A 441 10.34 5.31 21.92
CA ALA A 441 10.39 4.62 23.20
C ALA A 441 9.97 5.60 24.31
N LEU A 442 9.02 5.22 25.16
CA LEU A 442 8.38 6.12 26.13
C LEU A 442 8.25 5.46 27.50
N THR A 443 8.44 6.24 28.55
CA THR A 443 8.08 5.85 29.92
C THR A 443 6.57 5.76 30.09
N ALA A 444 6.09 4.98 31.07
CA ALA A 444 4.66 4.93 31.39
C ALA A 444 4.08 6.34 31.67
N ARG A 445 4.86 7.23 32.29
CA ARG A 445 4.44 8.62 32.58
C ARG A 445 4.21 9.42 31.29
N GLU A 446 5.08 9.28 30.31
CA GLU A 446 4.95 9.95 29.00
C GLU A 446 3.79 9.36 28.19
N ILE A 447 3.59 8.04 28.23
CA ILE A 447 2.44 7.40 27.56
C ILE A 447 1.12 7.90 28.16
N ILE A 448 1.03 8.05 29.50
CA ILE A 448 -0.14 8.64 30.17
C ILE A 448 -0.34 10.09 29.73
N ALA A 449 0.73 10.86 29.59
CA ALA A 449 0.67 12.24 29.11
C ALA A 449 0.16 12.31 27.66
N LYS A 450 0.73 11.50 26.76
CA LYS A 450 0.46 11.46 25.32
C LYS A 450 -0.92 10.87 24.98
N THR A 451 -1.41 9.90 25.76
CA THR A 451 -2.69 9.22 25.50
C THR A 451 -3.87 9.80 26.29
N GLY A 452 -3.60 10.59 27.34
CA GLY A 452 -4.61 11.09 28.27
C GLY A 452 -5.31 9.99 29.08
N ARG A 453 -4.74 8.79 29.16
CA ARG A 453 -5.34 7.64 29.87
C ARG A 453 -4.85 7.57 31.33
N SER A 454 -5.65 6.94 32.19
CA SER A 454 -5.25 6.74 33.58
C SER A 454 -4.03 5.81 33.69
N ARG A 455 -3.21 6.01 34.72
CA ARG A 455 -2.02 5.19 35.01
C ARG A 455 -2.36 3.69 35.02
N TYR A 456 -3.43 3.33 35.73
CA TYR A 456 -3.90 1.95 35.80
C TYR A 456 -4.25 1.36 34.43
N ALA A 457 -4.93 2.13 33.57
CA ALA A 457 -5.34 1.65 32.25
C ALA A 457 -4.14 1.48 31.30
N VAL A 458 -3.15 2.38 31.36
CA VAL A 458 -1.91 2.30 30.59
C VAL A 458 -1.08 1.10 31.01
N ASN A 459 -0.80 0.94 32.31
CA ASN A 459 0.01 -0.18 32.81
C ASN A 459 -0.63 -1.53 32.47
N ARG A 460 -1.94 -1.68 32.68
CA ARG A 460 -2.66 -2.91 32.31
C ARG A 460 -2.59 -3.20 30.80
N ALA A 461 -2.55 -2.17 29.95
CA ALA A 461 -2.39 -2.35 28.51
C ALA A 461 -0.96 -2.78 28.15
N LEU A 462 0.06 -2.13 28.73
CA LEU A 462 1.47 -2.47 28.54
C LEU A 462 1.77 -3.90 28.96
N GLU A 463 1.33 -4.31 30.15
CA GLU A 463 1.49 -5.69 30.65
C GLU A 463 0.93 -6.73 29.67
N ARG A 464 -0.30 -6.51 29.19
CA ARG A 464 -0.93 -7.43 28.23
C ARG A 464 -0.22 -7.42 26.87
N MET A 465 0.26 -6.27 26.42
CA MET A 465 0.98 -6.14 25.14
C MET A 465 2.37 -6.77 25.23
N PHE A 466 3.03 -6.68 26.38
CA PHE A 466 4.32 -7.33 26.66
C PHE A 466 4.20 -8.84 26.65
N GLN A 467 3.18 -9.39 27.33
CA GLN A 467 2.86 -10.82 27.31
C GLN A 467 2.60 -11.37 25.91
N LEU A 468 2.08 -10.53 25.00
CA LEU A 468 1.83 -10.87 23.61
C LEU A 468 2.99 -10.54 22.69
N GLN A 469 4.17 -10.18 23.23
CA GLN A 469 5.35 -9.81 22.46
C GLN A 469 5.06 -8.72 21.42
N MET A 470 4.21 -7.76 21.77
CA MET A 470 3.99 -6.56 20.95
C MET A 470 4.97 -5.45 21.32
N VAL A 471 5.30 -5.33 22.60
CA VAL A 471 6.18 -4.27 23.13
C VAL A 471 7.33 -4.88 23.90
N GLY A 472 8.48 -4.21 23.87
CA GLY A 472 9.63 -4.47 24.72
C GLY A 472 9.69 -3.47 25.87
N MET A 473 10.55 -3.75 26.84
CA MET A 473 10.79 -2.90 28.00
C MET A 473 12.27 -2.93 28.36
N ASP A 474 12.86 -1.74 28.48
CA ASP A 474 14.22 -1.54 28.99
C ASP A 474 14.17 -0.83 30.35
N LEU A 475 15.08 -1.21 31.25
CA LEU A 475 15.26 -0.52 32.52
C LEU A 475 16.31 0.59 32.36
N THR A 476 15.87 1.84 32.43
CA THR A 476 16.75 3.02 32.33
C THR A 476 16.90 3.70 33.68
N ALA A 477 17.83 4.66 33.79
CA ALA A 477 18.00 5.47 34.98
C ALA A 477 16.75 6.30 35.36
N GLN A 478 15.84 6.54 34.40
CA GLN A 478 14.57 7.25 34.62
C GLN A 478 13.38 6.30 34.90
N GLY A 479 13.63 4.99 34.94
CA GLY A 479 12.63 3.94 35.14
C GLY A 479 12.41 3.07 33.91
N GLU A 480 11.28 2.35 33.90
CA GLU A 480 10.88 1.47 32.80
C GLU A 480 10.51 2.28 31.54
N THR A 481 11.25 2.04 30.46
CA THR A 481 10.99 2.59 29.14
C THR A 481 10.44 1.50 28.24
N TRP A 482 9.31 1.78 27.61
CA TRP A 482 8.58 0.85 26.75
C TRP A 482 8.77 1.22 25.29
N TYR A 483 8.87 0.24 24.40
CA TYR A 483 9.01 0.47 22.96
C TYR A 483 8.21 -0.58 22.18
N ALA A 484 7.72 -0.22 21.00
CA ALA A 484 7.10 -1.20 20.10
C ALA A 484 8.17 -2.12 19.51
N LEU A 485 7.92 -3.43 19.52
CA LEU A 485 8.80 -4.37 18.82
C LEU A 485 8.63 -4.21 17.31
N GLU A 486 9.74 -4.33 16.58
CA GLU A 486 9.72 -4.30 15.12
C GLU A 486 9.02 -5.55 14.56
N ASN A 487 8.44 -5.44 13.37
CA ASN A 487 7.82 -6.57 12.65
C ASN A 487 6.67 -7.32 13.37
N VAL A 488 5.98 -6.69 14.33
CA VAL A 488 4.82 -7.30 15.00
C VAL A 488 3.65 -7.53 14.02
N ASP A 489 3.31 -8.80 13.75
CA ASP A 489 2.12 -9.16 12.99
C ASP A 489 0.86 -9.13 13.86
N LEU A 490 0.09 -8.05 13.73
CA LEU A 490 -1.17 -7.88 14.46
C LEU A 490 -2.20 -8.97 14.14
N ASN A 491 -2.14 -9.64 12.98
CA ASN A 491 -3.03 -10.74 12.63
C ASN A 491 -2.71 -11.99 13.44
N GLU A 492 -1.43 -12.30 13.63
CA GLU A 492 -0.99 -13.40 14.48
C GLU A 492 -1.45 -13.19 15.92
N ILE A 493 -1.21 -11.99 16.48
CA ILE A 493 -1.70 -11.64 17.82
C ILE A 493 -3.23 -11.74 17.88
N ALA A 494 -3.95 -11.28 16.84
CA ALA A 494 -5.40 -11.41 16.78
C ALA A 494 -5.87 -12.88 16.79
N ARG A 495 -5.13 -13.80 16.14
CA ARG A 495 -5.43 -15.25 16.18
C ARG A 495 -5.19 -15.79 17.58
N HIS A 496 -4.07 -15.45 18.19
CA HIS A 496 -3.71 -15.87 19.54
C HIS A 496 -4.77 -15.47 20.58
N ILE A 497 -5.28 -14.24 20.53
CA ILE A 497 -6.33 -13.78 21.47
C ILE A 497 -7.76 -14.13 21.01
N GLY A 498 -7.93 -14.91 19.94
CA GLY A 498 -9.25 -15.35 19.45
C GLY A 498 -10.11 -14.22 18.87
N THR A 499 -9.52 -13.13 18.41
CA THR A 499 -10.22 -12.00 17.77
C THR A 499 -10.11 -11.97 16.26
N TYR A 500 -9.22 -12.77 15.67
CA TYR A 500 -9.04 -12.83 14.23
C TYR A 500 -10.35 -13.14 13.48
N GLY A 501 -10.66 -12.32 12.49
CA GLY A 501 -11.87 -12.40 11.69
C GLY A 501 -13.14 -11.95 12.41
N LYS A 502 -13.09 -11.42 13.65
CA LYS A 502 -14.30 -10.91 14.33
C LYS A 502 -14.94 -9.77 13.54
N GLY A 503 -14.15 -8.90 12.92
CA GLY A 503 -14.69 -7.86 12.04
C GLY A 503 -15.43 -8.44 10.84
N VAL A 504 -14.85 -9.46 10.19
CA VAL A 504 -15.49 -10.17 9.06
C VAL A 504 -16.78 -10.86 9.49
N ARG A 505 -16.77 -11.59 10.61
CA ARG A 505 -17.96 -12.26 11.15
C ARG A 505 -19.07 -11.27 11.52
N GLN A 506 -18.72 -10.14 12.12
CA GLN A 506 -19.68 -9.07 12.43
C GLN A 506 -20.35 -8.54 11.16
N ARG A 507 -19.57 -8.28 10.10
CA ARG A 507 -20.11 -7.84 8.80
C ARG A 507 -21.05 -8.87 8.17
N ALA A 508 -20.65 -10.14 8.15
CA ALA A 508 -21.46 -11.23 7.60
C ALA A 508 -22.77 -11.41 8.37
N GLU A 509 -22.73 -11.28 9.70
CA GLU A 509 -23.93 -11.27 10.55
C GLU A 509 -24.85 -10.08 10.24
N HIS A 510 -24.29 -8.87 10.17
CA HIS A 510 -25.07 -7.68 9.82
C HIS A 510 -25.66 -7.76 8.40
N GLU A 511 -24.95 -8.35 7.45
CA GLU A 511 -25.45 -8.61 6.11
C GLU A 511 -26.62 -9.60 6.10
N ARG A 512 -26.51 -10.70 6.84
CA ARG A 512 -27.63 -11.64 7.07
C ARG A 512 -28.84 -10.93 7.67
N GLN A 513 -28.64 -10.09 8.69
CA GLN A 513 -29.71 -9.28 9.29
C GLN A 513 -30.31 -8.28 8.29
N ARG A 514 -29.49 -7.64 7.45
CA ARG A 514 -29.97 -6.74 6.38
C ARG A 514 -30.79 -7.50 5.34
N ALA A 515 -30.38 -8.70 4.95
CA ALA A 515 -31.11 -9.56 4.03
C ALA A 515 -32.45 -10.02 4.64
N ALA A 516 -32.44 -10.51 5.88
CA ALA A 516 -33.66 -10.91 6.60
C ALA A 516 -34.66 -9.75 6.72
N ARG A 517 -34.18 -8.54 7.06
CA ARG A 517 -35.03 -7.34 7.13
C ARG A 517 -35.59 -6.93 5.76
N ARG A 518 -34.82 -7.06 4.68
CA ARG A 518 -35.32 -6.83 3.31
C ARG A 518 -36.42 -7.81 2.95
N LYS A 519 -36.24 -9.10 3.25
CA LYS A 519 -37.23 -10.16 3.02
C LYS A 519 -38.52 -9.93 3.81
N TRP A 520 -38.40 -9.65 5.11
CA TRP A 520 -39.56 -9.31 5.96
C TRP A 520 -40.30 -8.08 5.44
N SER A 521 -39.57 -7.04 5.03
CA SER A 521 -40.14 -5.82 4.43
C SER A 521 -40.91 -6.08 3.13
N THR A 522 -40.55 -7.08 2.33
CA THR A 522 -41.26 -7.41 1.09
C THR A 522 -42.48 -8.28 1.36
N GLU A 523 -42.42 -9.16 2.36
CA GLU A 523 -43.48 -10.12 2.70
C GLU A 523 -44.60 -9.49 3.54
N THR A 524 -44.28 -8.54 4.42
CA THR A 524 -45.27 -7.91 5.33
C THR A 524 -45.84 -6.59 4.82
N ARG A 525 -45.56 -6.20 3.58
CA ARG A 525 -46.09 -4.96 3.01
C ARG A 525 -47.57 -5.17 2.67
N PRO A 526 -48.54 -4.57 3.40
CA PRO A 526 -49.93 -4.63 2.96
C PRO A 526 -50.00 -4.05 1.54
N PRO A 527 -50.75 -4.68 0.62
CA PRO A 527 -50.86 -4.20 -0.75
C PRO A 527 -51.29 -2.73 -0.68
N LYS A 528 -50.54 -1.85 -1.37
CA LYS A 528 -50.91 -0.43 -1.49
C LYS A 528 -52.35 -0.42 -1.99
N ARG A 529 -53.31 -0.03 -1.13
CA ARG A 529 -54.67 0.30 -1.57
C ARG A 529 -54.51 1.31 -2.69
N LYS A 530 -54.88 0.91 -3.91
CA LYS A 530 -54.96 1.83 -5.05
C LYS A 530 -55.85 2.96 -4.58
N ARG A 531 -55.28 4.15 -4.34
CA ARG A 531 -56.09 5.37 -4.22
C ARG A 531 -56.74 5.52 -5.58
N GLY A 532 -58.02 5.16 -5.66
CA GLY A 532 -58.85 5.49 -6.80
C GLY A 532 -58.74 6.99 -7.02
N LYS A 533 -58.36 7.38 -8.23
CA LYS A 533 -58.60 8.75 -8.68
C LYS A 533 -60.13 8.88 -8.73
N GLN A 534 -60.68 9.68 -7.83
CA GLN A 534 -61.92 10.42 -8.08
C GLN A 534 -61.53 11.75 -8.71
#